data_AF-A0A1S3QFS9-F1
#
_entry.id   AF-A0A1S3QFS9-F1
#
_cell.length_a   1.000
_cell.length_b   1.000
_cell.length_c   1.000
_cell.angle_alpha   90.00
_cell.angle_beta   90.00
_cell.angle_gamma   90.00
#
_symmetry.space_group_name_H-M   'P 1'
#
loop_
_entity.id
_entity.type
_entity.pdbx_description
1 polymer ?
#
loop_
_entity_poly.entity_id
_entity_poly.type
_entity_poly.pdbx_seq_one_letter_code
_entity_poly.pdbx_strand_id
1 'polypeptide(L)'
;MGVSRVRERYELLHPQDEWRYELRIRYLPKGFLNHFSEDKPTLNYFYHQVKSDYMLEVADRVDQDIALKLGCLEIRRFFREMRGNALDKKSNYELLEKDVGLRRFFPKSLLDSVKVGRPSLLPFPILGVLS
;
A
#
# COMPACT_ATOMS: atom_id res chain seq x y z
N MET A 1 14.35 -12.15 -27.78
CA MET A 1 13.07 -12.89 -27.76
C MET A 1 11.95 -11.88 -27.97
N GLY A 2 11.04 -12.12 -28.91
CA GLY A 2 9.93 -11.21 -29.19
C GLY A 2 8.68 -11.54 -28.38
N VAL A 3 7.82 -10.55 -28.15
CA VAL A 3 6.56 -10.69 -27.39
C VAL A 3 5.67 -11.79 -27.99
N SER A 4 5.57 -11.87 -29.33
CA SER A 4 4.75 -12.88 -30.02
C SER A 4 5.17 -14.31 -29.68
N ARG A 5 6.48 -14.58 -29.61
CA ARG A 5 7.00 -15.92 -29.30
C ARG A 5 6.71 -16.35 -27.85
N VAL A 6 6.59 -15.40 -26.92
CA VAL A 6 6.20 -15.68 -25.55
C VAL A 6 4.72 -16.05 -25.51
N ARG A 7 3.86 -15.24 -26.16
CA ARG A 7 2.42 -15.51 -26.25
C ARG A 7 2.12 -16.86 -26.87
N GLU A 8 2.68 -17.13 -28.04
CA GLU A 8 2.52 -18.42 -28.75
C GLU A 8 2.95 -19.60 -27.89
N ARG A 9 3.96 -19.46 -27.03
CA ARG A 9 4.43 -20.55 -26.18
C ARG A 9 3.50 -20.84 -25.00
N TYR A 10 2.94 -19.81 -24.37
CA TYR A 10 2.19 -19.95 -23.11
C TYR A 10 0.66 -19.98 -23.33
N GLU A 11 0.15 -19.34 -24.38
CA GLU A 11 -1.29 -19.34 -24.73
C GLU A 11 -1.76 -20.68 -25.34
N LEU A 12 -0.83 -21.59 -25.69
CA LEU A 12 -1.17 -22.96 -26.07
C LEU A 12 -1.67 -23.81 -24.90
N LEU A 13 -1.22 -23.51 -23.67
CA LEU A 13 -1.52 -24.30 -22.48
C LEU A 13 -2.72 -23.77 -21.70
N HIS A 14 -2.90 -22.46 -21.69
CA HIS A 14 -3.95 -21.76 -20.97
C HIS A 14 -4.50 -20.60 -21.81
N PRO A 15 -5.81 -20.31 -21.76
CA PRO A 15 -6.41 -19.20 -22.48
C PRO A 15 -5.80 -17.86 -22.05
N GLN A 16 -5.85 -16.87 -22.95
CA GLN A 16 -5.24 -15.56 -22.73
C GLN A 16 -5.74 -14.88 -21.45
N ASP A 17 -7.01 -15.07 -21.08
CA ASP A 17 -7.64 -14.45 -19.91
C ASP A 17 -7.12 -14.97 -18.57
N GLU A 18 -6.43 -16.11 -18.56
CA GLU A 18 -5.76 -16.65 -17.36
C GLU A 18 -4.35 -16.07 -17.15
N TRP A 19 -3.78 -15.37 -18.15
CA TRP A 19 -2.45 -14.80 -18.07
C TRP A 19 -2.48 -13.32 -17.68
N ARG A 20 -1.71 -12.97 -16.63
CA ARG A 20 -1.46 -11.58 -16.25
C ARG A 20 0.01 -11.22 -16.44
N TYR A 21 0.30 -10.39 -17.43
CA TYR A 21 1.63 -9.80 -17.61
C TYR A 21 1.76 -8.55 -16.75
N GLU A 22 2.64 -8.60 -15.76
CA GLU A 22 2.91 -7.50 -14.84
C GLU A 22 4.35 -7.03 -15.00
N LEU A 23 4.54 -5.76 -15.36
CA LEU A 23 5.86 -5.13 -15.28
C LEU A 23 6.24 -5.04 -13.80
N ARG A 24 7.51 -5.34 -13.47
CA ARG A 24 8.03 -5.27 -12.11
C ARG A 24 9.52 -4.93 -12.13
N ILE A 25 9.97 -4.17 -11.15
CA ILE A 25 11.40 -3.98 -10.85
C ILE A 25 11.88 -5.24 -10.13
N ARG A 26 12.76 -5.99 -10.80
CA ARG A 26 13.35 -7.23 -10.27
C ARG A 26 14.83 -7.09 -9.94
N TYR A 27 15.55 -6.23 -10.66
CA TYR A 27 16.99 -6.06 -10.52
C TYR A 27 17.27 -4.74 -9.81
N LEU A 28 17.82 -4.82 -8.59
CA LEU A 28 18.10 -3.67 -7.76
C LEU A 28 19.61 -3.39 -7.74
N PRO A 29 20.06 -2.18 -8.14
CA PRO A 29 21.46 -1.80 -8.00
C PRO A 29 21.85 -1.65 -6.52
N LYS A 30 23.15 -1.68 -6.22
CA LYS A 30 23.63 -1.38 -4.86
C LYS A 30 23.28 0.07 -4.51
N GLY A 31 22.69 0.27 -3.33
CA GLY A 31 22.21 1.60 -2.93
C GLY A 31 21.08 2.13 -3.82
N PHE A 32 20.20 1.26 -4.33
CA PHE A 32 19.10 1.63 -5.24
C PHE A 32 18.21 2.77 -4.73
N LEU A 33 18.01 2.89 -3.41
CA LEU A 33 17.21 3.98 -2.84
C LEU A 33 17.78 5.37 -3.17
N ASN A 34 19.11 5.52 -3.14
CA ASN A 34 19.74 6.80 -3.46
C ASN A 34 19.52 7.14 -4.93
N HIS A 35 19.75 6.17 -5.83
CA HIS A 35 19.52 6.34 -7.27
C HIS A 35 18.04 6.63 -7.59
N PHE A 36 17.11 5.91 -6.96
CA PHE A 36 15.68 6.13 -7.17
C PHE A 36 15.22 7.46 -6.57
N SER A 37 15.89 8.01 -5.56
CA SER A 37 15.54 9.34 -5.04
C SER A 37 15.71 10.46 -6.07
N GLU A 38 16.64 10.27 -7.02
CA GLU A 38 16.84 11.17 -8.17
C GLU A 38 15.81 10.91 -9.28
N ASP A 39 15.29 9.68 -9.37
CA ASP A 39 14.25 9.24 -10.32
C ASP A 39 12.90 8.96 -9.64
N LYS A 40 12.13 10.03 -9.41
CA LYS A 40 10.83 9.99 -8.72
C LYS A 40 9.83 8.98 -9.33
N PRO A 41 9.63 8.89 -10.66
CA PRO A 41 8.81 7.84 -11.26
C PRO A 41 9.21 6.44 -10.83
N THR A 42 10.49 6.09 -10.93
CA THR A 42 10.98 4.75 -10.56
C THR A 42 10.83 4.48 -9.07
N LEU A 43 11.11 5.47 -8.21
CA LEU A 43 10.88 5.35 -6.77
C LEU A 43 9.41 5.09 -6.43
N ASN A 44 8.50 5.85 -7.04
CA ASN A 44 7.07 5.71 -6.80
C ASN A 44 6.55 4.37 -7.28
N TYR A 45 7.03 3.91 -8.43
CA TYR A 45 6.69 2.61 -8.98
C TYR A 45 7.18 1.48 -8.06
N PHE A 46 8.44 1.53 -7.63
CA PHE A 46 9.00 0.55 -6.72
C PHE A 46 8.26 0.52 -5.37
N TYR A 47 7.94 1.69 -4.83
CA TYR A 47 7.13 1.79 -3.61
C TYR A 47 5.78 1.10 -3.78
N HIS A 48 5.06 1.36 -4.87
CA HIS A 48 3.75 0.74 -5.11
C HIS A 48 3.85 -0.77 -5.26
N GLN A 49 4.90 -1.27 -5.91
CA GLN A 49 5.18 -2.69 -6.03
C GLN A 49 5.38 -3.33 -4.64
N VAL A 50 6.30 -2.79 -3.82
CA VAL A 50 6.58 -3.32 -2.47
C VAL A 50 5.36 -3.20 -1.56
N LYS A 51 4.60 -2.10 -1.65
CA LYS A 51 3.36 -1.92 -0.88
C LYS A 51 2.32 -2.96 -1.25
N SER A 52 2.17 -3.26 -2.54
CA SER A 52 1.22 -4.28 -3.01
C SER A 52 1.58 -5.65 -2.45
N ASP A 53 2.85 -6.04 -2.52
CA ASP A 53 3.34 -7.32 -1.99
C ASP A 53 3.15 -7.39 -0.47
N TYR A 54 3.48 -6.31 0.24
CA TYR A 54 3.23 -6.18 1.68
C TYR A 54 1.75 -6.44 2.00
N MET A 55 0.83 -5.74 1.33
CA MET A 55 -0.61 -5.86 1.59
C MET A 55 -1.18 -7.24 1.26
N LEU A 56 -0.60 -7.95 0.28
CA LEU A 56 -1.08 -9.27 -0.15
C LEU A 56 -0.51 -10.42 0.69
N GLU A 57 0.76 -10.34 1.09
CA GLU A 57 1.48 -11.50 1.64
C GLU A 57 1.78 -11.39 3.13
N VAL A 58 2.05 -10.17 3.63
CA VAL A 58 2.68 -9.97 4.95
C VAL A 58 1.80 -9.18 5.92
N ALA A 59 0.96 -8.26 5.42
CA ALA A 59 0.28 -7.26 6.23
C ALA A 59 -0.61 -7.87 7.34
N ASP A 60 -1.18 -9.05 7.15
CA ASP A 60 -2.00 -9.72 8.18
C ASP A 60 -1.19 -10.45 9.27
N ARG A 61 0.15 -10.58 9.13
CA ARG A 61 1.03 -11.33 10.04
C ARG A 61 2.03 -10.47 10.80
N VAL A 62 2.18 -9.22 10.38
CA VAL A 62 3.07 -8.23 10.99
C VAL A 62 2.44 -7.69 12.29
N ASP A 63 3.30 -7.22 13.19
CA ASP A 63 2.86 -6.50 14.40
C ASP A 63 1.87 -5.38 14.06
N GLN A 64 0.81 -5.27 14.85
CA GLN A 64 -0.24 -4.26 14.67
C GLN A 64 0.34 -2.84 14.70
N ASP A 65 1.35 -2.57 15.51
CA ASP A 65 1.99 -1.26 15.59
C ASP A 65 2.74 -0.91 14.29
N ILE A 66 3.39 -1.90 13.68
CA ILE A 66 4.09 -1.73 12.39
C ILE A 66 3.06 -1.53 11.28
N ALA A 67 2.01 -2.37 11.24
CA ALA A 67 0.95 -2.24 10.25
C ALA A 67 0.24 -0.88 10.34
N LEU A 68 0.02 -0.39 11.55
CA LEU A 68 -0.53 0.94 11.79
C LEU A 68 0.40 2.03 11.27
N LYS A 69 1.69 2.00 11.61
CA LYS A 69 2.68 2.99 11.15
C LYS A 69 2.77 3.02 9.62
N LEU A 70 2.83 1.87 8.97
CA LEU A 70 2.88 1.78 7.50
C LEU A 70 1.61 2.33 6.84
N GLY A 71 0.43 2.04 7.40
CA GLY A 71 -0.81 2.61 6.90
C GLY A 71 -0.88 4.13 7.09
N CYS A 72 -0.40 4.66 8.22
CA CYS A 72 -0.32 6.11 8.45
C CYS A 72 0.62 6.79 7.44
N LEU A 73 1.79 6.20 7.18
CA LEU A 73 2.73 6.71 6.18
C LEU A 73 2.10 6.77 4.78
N GLU A 74 1.32 5.75 4.40
CA GLU A 74 0.62 5.75 3.11
C GLU A 74 -0.51 6.79 3.08
N ILE A 75 -1.26 7.00 4.16
CA ILE A 75 -2.25 8.09 4.25
C ILE A 75 -1.55 9.44 4.06
N ARG A 76 -0.41 9.67 4.73
CA ARG A 76 0.37 10.91 4.58
C ARG A 76 0.87 11.10 3.15
N ARG A 77 1.32 10.03 2.51
CA ARG A 77 1.75 10.03 1.11
C ARG A 77 0.59 10.25 0.14
N PHE A 78 -0.58 9.70 0.41
CA PHE A 78 -1.76 9.82 -0.45
C PHE A 78 -2.37 11.23 -0.37
N PHE A 79 -2.40 11.82 0.83
CA PHE A 79 -2.91 13.17 1.09
C PHE A 79 -1.79 14.18 1.35
N ARG A 80 -0.87 14.36 0.40
CA ARG A 80 0.31 15.23 0.58
C ARG A 80 -0.06 16.69 0.88
N GLU A 81 -1.19 17.15 0.36
CA GLU A 81 -1.68 18.53 0.52
C GLU A 81 -2.51 18.74 1.80
N MET A 82 -2.89 17.65 2.46
CA MET A 82 -3.65 17.72 3.71
C MET A 82 -2.74 18.18 4.85
N ARG A 83 -3.26 19.01 5.76
CA ARG A 83 -2.52 19.42 6.97
C ARG A 83 -2.24 18.21 7.86
N GLY A 84 -1.11 18.18 8.55
CA GLY A 84 -0.71 17.05 9.41
C GLY A 84 -1.74 16.69 10.47
N ASN A 85 -2.43 17.71 11.00
CA ASN A 85 -3.49 17.58 12.00
C ASN A 85 -4.92 17.48 11.43
N ALA A 86 -5.06 17.26 10.12
CA ALA A 86 -6.39 17.27 9.51
C ALA A 86 -7.24 16.08 9.96
N LEU A 87 -6.60 14.94 10.27
CA LEU A 87 -7.29 13.74 10.72
C LEU A 87 -7.64 13.77 12.22
N ASP A 88 -7.23 14.81 12.95
CA ASP A 88 -7.62 15.08 14.35
C ASP A 88 -9.13 15.35 14.43
N LYS A 89 -9.69 15.90 13.36
CA LYS A 89 -11.12 16.10 13.25
C LYS A 89 -11.78 14.77 12.89
N LYS A 90 -12.57 14.24 13.83
CA LYS A 90 -13.38 13.03 13.65
C LYS A 90 -14.17 13.02 12.33
N SER A 91 -14.72 14.17 11.92
CA SER A 91 -15.45 14.30 10.65
C SER A 91 -14.58 14.01 9.41
N ASN A 92 -13.30 14.37 9.43
CA ASN A 92 -12.38 14.13 8.32
C ASN A 92 -11.96 12.65 8.27
N TYR A 93 -11.80 12.02 9.44
CA TYR A 93 -11.59 10.58 9.53
C TYR A 93 -12.80 9.79 9.02
N GLU A 94 -14.02 10.17 9.42
CA GLU A 94 -15.25 9.53 8.94
C GLU A 94 -15.41 9.67 7.42
N LEU A 95 -15.04 10.83 6.86
CA LEU A 95 -15.02 11.03 5.41
C LEU A 95 -14.00 10.11 4.71
N LEU A 96 -12.80 9.99 5.27
CA LEU A 96 -11.76 9.07 4.76
C LEU A 96 -12.26 7.61 4.76
N GLU A 97 -12.87 7.17 5.86
CA GLU A 97 -13.41 5.82 5.99
C GLU A 97 -14.55 5.57 5.01
N LYS A 98 -15.42 6.56 4.80
CA LYS A 98 -16.59 6.43 3.93
C LYS A 98 -16.24 6.49 2.43
N ASP A 99 -15.42 7.45 2.03
CA ASP A 99 -15.21 7.75 0.60
C ASP A 99 -14.02 6.99 0.00
N VAL A 100 -12.98 6.72 0.79
CA VAL A 100 -11.74 6.07 0.31
C VAL A 100 -11.66 4.63 0.80
N GLY A 101 -12.03 4.41 2.07
CA GLY A 101 -12.01 3.11 2.73
C GLY A 101 -10.64 2.77 3.32
N LEU A 102 -10.64 2.43 4.61
CA LEU A 102 -9.42 2.14 5.37
C LEU A 102 -8.70 0.86 4.91
N ARG A 103 -9.40 -0.05 4.20
CA ARG A 103 -8.83 -1.28 3.61
C ARG A 103 -7.75 -1.00 2.56
N ARG A 104 -7.64 0.23 2.05
CA ARG A 104 -6.56 0.64 1.14
C ARG A 104 -5.23 0.89 1.85
N PHE A 105 -5.28 1.14 3.15
CA PHE A 105 -4.14 1.54 3.98
C PHE A 105 -3.77 0.48 5.02
N PHE A 106 -4.76 -0.28 5.51
CA PHE A 106 -4.59 -1.21 6.61
C PHE A 106 -5.06 -2.63 6.26
N PRO A 107 -4.42 -3.68 6.81
CA PRO A 107 -4.84 -5.07 6.65
C PRO A 107 -6.17 -5.35 7.36
N LYS A 108 -6.89 -6.38 6.91
CA LYS A 108 -8.21 -6.73 7.46
C LYS A 108 -8.13 -7.10 8.94
N SER A 109 -7.13 -7.88 9.32
CA SER A 109 -6.86 -8.28 10.71
C SER A 109 -6.80 -7.08 11.68
N LEU A 110 -6.15 -5.98 11.27
CA LEU A 110 -6.06 -4.76 12.07
C LEU A 110 -7.40 -4.01 12.15
N LEU A 111 -8.15 -3.96 11.05
CA LEU A 111 -9.46 -3.31 11.05
C LEU A 111 -10.49 -4.06 11.90
N ASP A 112 -10.44 -5.39 11.86
CA ASP A 112 -11.35 -6.24 12.62
C ASP A 112 -11.02 -6.24 14.11
N SER A 113 -9.73 -6.20 14.49
CA SER A 113 -9.33 -6.11 15.90
C SER A 113 -9.80 -4.81 16.57
N VAL A 114 -9.75 -3.68 15.86
CA VAL A 114 -10.19 -2.39 16.42
C VAL A 114 -11.72 -2.28 16.50
N LYS A 115 -12.45 -2.86 15.56
CA LYS A 115 -13.92 -2.93 15.61
C LYS A 115 -14.43 -3.72 16.81
N VAL A 116 -13.71 -4.79 17.21
CA VAL A 116 -14.09 -5.63 18.34
C VAL A 116 -13.62 -5.04 19.69
N GLY A 117 -12.52 -4.28 19.70
CA GLY A 117 -11.89 -3.80 20.93
C GLY A 117 -12.33 -2.43 21.45
N ARG A 118 -12.56 -1.45 20.55
CA ARG A 118 -13.07 -0.08 20.83
C ARG A 118 -12.99 0.74 19.53
N PRO A 119 -14.13 1.07 18.87
CA PRO A 119 -14.13 1.76 17.58
C PRO A 119 -13.50 3.17 17.58
N SER A 120 -13.23 3.75 18.76
CA SER A 120 -12.62 5.07 18.93
C SER A 120 -11.09 5.08 18.95
N LEU A 121 -10.41 3.93 18.86
CA LEU A 121 -8.95 3.85 19.02
C LEU A 121 -8.15 3.86 17.71
N LEU A 122 -8.75 3.83 16.52
CA LEU A 122 -8.00 4.10 15.28
C LEU A 122 -7.57 5.57 15.13
N PRO A 123 -8.38 6.59 15.49
CA PRO A 123 -7.93 7.97 15.36
C PRO A 123 -6.72 8.25 16.27
N PHE A 124 -6.72 7.91 17.55
CA PHE A 124 -5.64 8.29 18.48
C PHE A 124 -4.20 7.89 18.10
N PRO A 125 -3.91 6.66 17.64
CA PRO A 125 -2.57 6.27 17.26
C PRO A 125 -2.24 6.65 15.81
N ILE A 126 -3.23 6.88 14.92
CA ILE A 126 -2.99 7.58 13.64
C ILE A 126 -2.55 9.03 13.90
N LEU A 127 -3.15 9.68 14.89
CA LEU A 127 -2.83 11.05 15.31
C LEU A 127 -1.44 11.18 15.91
N GLY A 128 -1.04 10.24 16.77
CA GLY A 128 0.30 10.22 17.37
C GLY A 128 1.43 9.90 16.38
N VAL A 129 1.14 9.26 15.25
CA VAL A 129 2.14 8.89 14.23
C VAL A 129 2.25 9.95 13.11
N LEU A 130 1.20 10.75 12.89
CA LEU A 130 1.19 11.82 11.88
C LEU A 130 1.59 13.21 12.42
N SER A 131 1.71 13.36 13.74
CA SER A 131 2.18 14.59 14.43
C SER A 131 3.70 14.60 14.55
#